data_AF-A0A3D2FR89-F1
#
_entry.id   AF-A0A3D2FR89-F1
#
_cell.length_a   1.000
_cell.length_b   1.000
_cell.length_c   1.000
_cell.angle_alpha   90.00
_cell.angle_beta   90.00
_cell.angle_gamma   90.00
#
_symmetry.space_group_name_H-M   'P 1'
#
loop_
_entity.id
_entity.type
_entity.pdbx_description
1 polymer ?
#
loop_
_entity_poly.entity_id
_entity_poly.type
_entity_poly.pdbx_seq_one_letter_code
_entity_poly.pdbx_strand_id
1 'polypeptide(L)' 'MKPIILVGTIAITLSLILYSIAIITILLKKEITIKDVILLTVGIVSEISAVACMAMGSSKPITTPHGLTGLAGLLIM' A
#
# COMPACT_ATOMS: atom_id res chain seq x y z
N MET A 1 13.97 -4.40 14.59
CA MET A 1 12.90 -4.86 13.67
C MET A 1 13.50 -5.93 12.77
N LYS A 2 12.75 -6.98 12.41
CA LYS A 2 13.25 -7.97 11.43
C LYS A 2 13.42 -7.28 10.07
N PRO A 3 14.46 -7.59 9.28
CA PRO A 3 14.71 -6.94 7.98
C PRO A 3 13.49 -6.95 7.05
N ILE A 4 12.71 -8.04 7.08
CA ILE A 4 11.50 -8.20 6.26
C ILE A 4 10.39 -7.19 6.61
N ILE A 5 10.30 -6.77 7.87
CA ILE A 5 9.33 -5.74 8.29
C ILE A 5 9.78 -4.38 7.75
N LEU A 6 11.09 -4.09 7.79
CA LEU A 6 11.63 -2.83 7.26
C LEU A 6 11.38 -2.71 5.74
N VAL A 7 11.61 -3.79 4.99
CA VAL A 7 11.28 -3.84 3.55
C VAL A 7 9.79 -3.59 3.32
N GLY A 8 8.92 -4.24 4.12
CA GLY A 8 7.48 -3.99 4.05
C GLY A 8 7.11 -2.53 4.36
N THR A 9 7.72 -1.91 5.36
CA THR A 9 7.47 -0.50 5.70
C THR A 9 7.93 0.46 4.59
N ILE A 10 9.04 0.18 3.93
CA ILE A 10 9.50 0.97 2.78
C ILE A 10 8.54 0.79 1.60
N ALA A 11 8.11 -0.45 1.34
CA ALA A 11 7.20 -0.77 0.24
C ALA A 11 5.81 -0.13 0.40
N ILE A 12 5.25 -0.08 1.62
CA ILE A 12 3.97 0.62 1.87
C ILE A 12 4.14 2.13 1.72
N THR A 13 5.27 2.70 2.16
CA THR A 13 5.56 4.12 2.00
C THR A 13 5.65 4.49 0.52
N LEU A 14 6.30 3.64 -0.29
CA LEU A 14 6.36 3.81 -1.74
C LEU A 14 4.97 3.73 -2.38
N SER A 15 4.12 2.79 -1.95
CA SER A 15 2.74 2.68 -2.40
C SER A 15 1.94 3.97 -2.14
N LEU A 16 2.01 4.51 -0.92
CA LEU A 16 1.34 5.76 -0.55
C LEU A 16 1.79 6.97 -1.39
N ILE A 17 3.08 7.02 -1.74
CA ILE A 17 3.62 8.06 -2.63
C ILE A 17 3.03 7.91 -4.03
N LEU A 18 2.97 6.70 -4.58
CA LEU A 18 2.38 6.44 -5.90
C LEU A 18 0.90 6.81 -5.94
N TYR A 19 0.13 6.42 -4.92
CA TYR A 19 -1.27 6.82 -4.79
C TYR A 19 -1.44 8.33 -4.71
N SER A 20 -0.64 9.02 -3.90
CA SER A 20 -0.71 10.48 -3.79
C SER A 20 -0.45 11.15 -5.14
N ILE A 21 0.57 10.71 -5.87
CA ILE A 21 0.90 11.31 -7.19
C ILE A 21 -0.26 11.10 -8.16
N ALA A 22 -0.83 9.90 -8.23
CA ALA A 22 -1.96 9.60 -9.11
C ALA A 22 -3.20 10.43 -8.76
N ILE A 23 -3.57 10.47 -7.48
CA ILE A 23 -4.75 11.20 -7.01
C ILE A 23 -4.59 12.70 -7.19
N ILE A 24 -3.42 13.27 -6.86
CA ILE A 24 -3.15 14.70 -7.08
C ILE A 24 -3.24 15.03 -8.57
N THR A 25 -2.70 14.16 -9.44
CA THR A 25 -2.77 14.37 -10.89
C THR A 25 -4.21 14.36 -11.41
N ILE A 26 -5.02 13.40 -10.95
CA ILE A 26 -6.45 13.31 -11.26
C ILE A 26 -7.22 14.53 -10.75
N LEU A 27 -6.94 14.99 -9.52
CA LEU A 27 -7.59 16.17 -8.94
C LEU A 27 -7.25 17.47 -9.68
N LEU A 28 -5.99 17.63 -10.10
CA LEU A 28 -5.53 18.82 -10.82
C LEU A 28 -6.05 18.86 -12.26
N LYS A 29 -6.05 17.74 -12.96
CA LYS A 29 -6.43 17.67 -14.38
C LYS A 29 -7.92 17.39 -14.59
N LYS A 30 -8.62 16.88 -13.57
CA LYS A 30 -10.02 16.41 -13.64
C LYS A 30 -10.27 15.37 -14.74
N GLU A 31 -9.22 14.69 -15.17
CA GLU A 31 -9.23 13.64 -16.18
C GLU A 31 -8.41 12.46 -15.67
N ILE A 32 -8.88 11.24 -15.92
CA ILE A 32 -8.17 10.02 -15.56
C ILE A 32 -7.39 9.56 -16.79
N THR A 33 -6.06 9.56 -16.70
CA THR A 33 -5.21 9.06 -17.79
C THR A 33 -4.75 7.63 -17.53
N ILE A 34 -4.37 6.92 -18.59
CA ILE A 34 -3.77 5.57 -18.48
C ILE A 34 -2.55 5.57 -17.55
N LYS A 35 -1.78 6.66 -17.51
CA LYS A 35 -0.62 6.78 -16.60
C LYS A 35 -1.04 6.75 -15.14
N ASP A 36 -2.14 7.40 -14.78
CA ASP A 36 -2.67 7.42 -13.42
C ASP A 36 -3.16 6.03 -13.01
N VAL A 37 -3.84 5.32 -13.93
CA VAL A 37 -4.29 3.94 -13.72
C VAL A 37 -3.11 2.98 -13.50
N ILE A 38 -2.04 3.11 -14.29
CA ILE A 38 -0.82 2.32 -14.10
C ILE A 38 -0.19 2.63 -12.74
N LEU A 39 -0.09 3.91 -12.36
CA LEU A 39 0.47 4.30 -11.06
C LEU A 39 -0.32 3.73 -9.88
N LEU A 40 -1.66 3.81 -9.95
CA LEU A 40 -2.56 3.21 -8.96
C LEU A 40 -2.38 1.68 -8.90
N THR A 41 -2.31 1.02 -10.06
CA THR A 41 -2.13 -0.43 -10.12
C THR A 41 -0.81 -0.87 -9.51
N VAL A 42 0.29 -0.16 -9.81
CA VAL A 42 1.61 -0.43 -9.19
C VAL A 42 1.57 -0.15 -7.69
N GLY A 43 0.87 0.89 -7.26
CA GLY A 43 0.61 1.18 -5.85
C GLY A 43 -0.06 0.02 -5.12
N ILE A 44 -1.13 -0.55 -5.69
CA ILE A 44 -1.86 -1.70 -5.13
C ILE A 44 -0.97 -2.93 -5.00
N VAL A 45 -0.23 -3.26 -6.06
CA VAL A 45 0.69 -4.41 -6.03
C VAL A 45 1.78 -4.22 -4.96
N SER A 46 2.30 -3.00 -4.83
CA SER A 46 3.30 -2.66 -3.81
C SER A 46 2.72 -2.73 -2.39
N GLU A 47 1.47 -2.32 -2.19
CA GLU A 47 0.74 -2.41 -0.91
C GLU A 47 0.49 -3.86 -0.49
N ILE A 48 -0.04 -4.70 -1.38
CA ILE A 48 -0.24 -6.13 -1.12
C ILE A 48 1.09 -6.79 -0.72
N SER A 49 2.15 -6.51 -1.46
CA SER A 49 3.50 -7.04 -1.19
C SER A 49 4.03 -6.57 0.17
N ALA A 50 3.78 -5.30 0.52
CA ALA A 50 4.18 -4.72 1.80
C ALA A 50 3.44 -5.36 2.98
N VAL A 51 2.12 -5.52 2.87
CA VAL A 51 1.30 -6.18 3.91
C VAL A 51 1.73 -7.64 4.08
N ALA A 52 1.98 -8.36 2.99
CA ALA A 52 2.49 -9.73 3.06
C ALA A 52 3.85 -9.81 3.79
N CYS A 53 4.80 -8.92 3.46
CA CYS A 53 6.11 -8.86 4.12
C CYS A 53 5.99 -8.55 5.62
N MET A 54 5.13 -7.61 5.99
CA MET A 54 4.89 -7.23 7.39
C MET A 54 4.17 -8.35 8.17
N ALA A 55 3.21 -9.03 7.54
CA ALA A 55 2.50 -10.17 8.11
C ALA A 55 3.44 -11.35 8.38
N MET A 56 4.30 -11.71 7.42
CA MET A 56 5.31 -12.77 7.59
C MET A 56 6.38 -12.42 8.63
N GLY A 57 6.75 -11.15 8.73
CA GLY A 57 7.72 -10.67 9.71
C GLY A 57 7.18 -10.58 11.14
N SER A 58 5.88 -10.37 11.30
CA SER A 58 5.26 -10.15 12.59
C SER A 58 5.17 -11.45 13.40
N SER A 59 5.69 -11.41 14.64
CA SER A 59 5.44 -12.46 15.63
C SER A 59 4.08 -12.27 16.35
N LYS A 60 3.35 -11.18 16.04
CA LYS A 60 2.03 -10.86 16.60
C LYS A 60 0.94 -11.29 15.62
N PRO A 61 -0.21 -11.79 16.12
CA PRO A 61 -1.30 -12.26 15.26
C PRO A 61 -1.91 -11.12 14.44
N ILE A 62 -2.39 -11.47 13.24
CA ILE A 62 -3.12 -10.58 12.31
C ILE A 62 -4.38 -9.96 12.95
N THR A 63 -4.89 -10.57 14.02
CA THR A 63 -6.07 -10.11 14.77
C THR A 63 -5.81 -8.90 15.68
N THR A 64 -4.58 -8.38 15.75
CA THR A 64 -4.34 -7.10 16.43
C THR A 64 -5.05 -5.96 15.69
N PRO A 65 -5.48 -4.88 16.39
CA PRO A 65 -6.19 -3.76 15.75
C PRO A 65 -5.46 -3.22 14.52
N HIS A 66 -4.12 -3.17 14.57
CA HIS A 66 -3.28 -2.74 13.46
C HIS A 66 -3.31 -3.70 12.26
N GLY A 67 -3.28 -5.02 12.50
CA GLY A 67 -3.42 -6.02 11.45
C GLY A 67 -4.80 -6.02 10.82
N LEU A 68 -5.84 -5.80 11.64
CA LEU A 68 -7.22 -5.69 11.18
C LEU A 68 -7.44 -4.44 10.30
N THR A 69 -6.86 -3.29 10.69
CA THR A 69 -6.93 -2.06 9.87
C THR A 69 -6.20 -2.21 8.54
N GLY A 70 -5.05 -2.91 8.53
CA GLY A 70 -4.32 -3.19 7.28
C GLY A 70 -5.10 -4.10 6.34
N LEU A 71 -5.74 -5.15 6.89
CA LEU A 71 -6.58 -6.06 6.11
C LEU A 71 -7.86 -5.38 5.60
N ALA A 72 -8.48 -4.54 6.43
CA ALA A 72 -9.65 -3.76 6.04
C ALA A 72 -9.32 -2.76 4.93
N GLY A 73 -8.15 -2.10 5.00
CA GLY A 73 -7.66 -1.26 3.90
C GLY A 73 -7.55 -2.04 2.59
N LEU A 74 -6.90 -3.20 2.62
CA LEU A 74 -6.80 -4.10 1.46
C LEU A 74 -8.14 -4.59 0.89
N LEU A 75 -9.17 -4.75 1.74
CA LEU A 75 -10.48 -5.24 1.33
C LEU A 75 -11.42 -4.14 0.82
N ILE A 76 -11.21 -2.90 1.24
CA ILE A 76 -12.08 -1.76 0.91
C ILE A 76 -11.59 -1.02 -0.34
N MET A 77 -10.27 -1.02 -0.60
CA MET A 77 -9.63 -0.42 -1.77
C MET A 77 -9.80 -1.29 -3.01
#